data_AF-A0A954S998-F1
#
_entry.id   AF-A0A954S998-F1
#
_cell.length_a   1.000
_cell.length_b   1.000
_cell.length_c   1.000
_cell.angle_alpha   90.00
_cell.angle_beta   90.00
_cell.angle_gamma   90.00
#
_symmetry.space_group_name_H-M   'P 1'
#
loop_
_entity.id
_entity.type
_entity.pdbx_description
1 polymer ?
#
loop_
_entity_poly.entity_id
_entity_poly.type
_entity_poly.pdbx_seq_one_letter_code
_entity_poly.pdbx_strand_id
1 'polypeptide(L)' 'KLVESGDFVLGGRRLTRPSDVLKVVNENDKELSFGQMKYTVTSRGGKGVKTSQRTDIDRIIRPEIEIVDFAGVGEE' A
#
# COMPACT_ATOMS: atom_id res chain seq x y z
N LYS A 1 4.56 -10.85 18.45
CA LYS A 1 4.18 -9.42 18.47
C LYS A 1 4.11 -8.95 17.02
N LEU A 2 3.16 -8.09 16.64
CA LEU A 2 3.04 -7.60 15.24
C LEU A 2 3.72 -6.26 15.01
N VAL A 3 4.00 -5.52 16.08
CA VAL A 3 4.68 -4.24 16.07
C VAL A 3 5.74 -4.27 17.15
N GLU A 4 6.97 -3.92 16.79
CA GLU A 4 8.13 -3.86 17.66
C GLU A 4 8.50 -2.40 18.00
N SER A 5 9.37 -2.24 19.00
CA SER A 5 9.81 -0.91 19.42
C SER A 5 10.79 -0.38 18.39
N GLY A 6 10.39 0.63 17.62
CA GLY A 6 11.17 1.16 16.49
C GLY A 6 10.44 1.06 15.15
N ASP A 7 9.37 0.27 15.07
CA ASP A 7 8.53 0.22 13.87
C ASP A 7 7.85 1.57 13.64
N PHE A 8 7.74 1.94 12.36
CA PHE A 8 7.06 3.15 11.93
C PHE A 8 6.22 2.90 10.67
N VAL A 9 5.29 3.81 10.40
CA VAL A 9 4.40 3.71 9.24
C VAL A 9 5.10 4.26 8.01
N LEU A 10 5.33 3.41 7.00
CA LEU A 10 5.91 3.82 5.71
C LEU A 10 4.92 4.65 4.85
N GLY A 11 3.62 4.43 5.05
CA GLY A 11 2.55 5.12 4.35
C GLY A 11 1.36 4.21 4.10
N GLY A 12 0.51 4.59 3.15
CA GLY A 12 -0.67 3.83 2.78
C GLY A 12 -1.14 4.15 1.38
N ARG A 13 -2.00 3.28 0.85
CA ARG A 13 -2.65 3.45 -0.45
C ARG A 13 -4.14 3.23 -0.29
N ARG A 14 -4.94 4.10 -0.89
CA ARG A 14 -6.38 3.86 -1.05
C ARG A 14 -6.59 2.75 -2.08
N LEU A 15 -7.25 1.68 -1.68
CA LEU A 15 -7.70 0.61 -2.57
C LEU A 15 -9.18 0.86 -2.87
N THR A 16 -9.49 1.28 -4.09
CA THR A 16 -10.84 1.64 -4.54
C THR A 16 -11.56 0.44 -5.17
N ARG A 17 -10.83 -0.42 -5.87
CA ARG A 17 -11.36 -1.63 -6.52
C ARG A 17 -10.86 -2.87 -5.79
N PRO A 18 -11.59 -4.00 -5.83
CA PRO A 18 -11.12 -5.27 -5.25
C PRO A 18 -9.79 -5.76 -5.84
N SER A 19 -9.49 -5.38 -7.09
CA SER A 19 -8.24 -5.70 -7.79
C SER A 19 -7.06 -4.80 -7.41
N ASP A 20 -7.28 -3.74 -6.63
CA ASP A 20 -6.21 -2.82 -6.25
C ASP A 20 -5.25 -3.49 -5.26
N VAL A 21 -3.97 -3.15 -5.40
CA VAL A 21 -2.89 -3.66 -4.55
C VAL A 21 -2.00 -2.54 -4.03
N LEU A 22 -1.51 -2.69 -2.81
CA LEU A 22 -0.36 -1.95 -2.29
C LEU A 22 0.91 -2.64 -2.78
N LYS A 23 1.72 -1.92 -3.56
CA LYS A 23 3.03 -2.40 -4.02
C LYS A 23 4.12 -1.84 -3.11
N VAL A 24 5.09 -2.66 -2.73
CA VAL A 24 6.25 -2.25 -1.92
C VAL A 24 7.52 -2.88 -2.46
N VAL A 25 8.67 -2.30 -2.10
CA VAL A 25 9.99 -2.90 -2.26
C VAL A 25 10.47 -3.33 -0.88
N ASN A 26 10.99 -4.55 -0.77
CA ASN A 26 11.63 -5.04 0.45
C ASN A 26 13.12 -4.68 0.49
N GLU A 27 13.78 -4.95 1.61
CA GLU A 27 15.23 -4.68 1.78
C GLU A 27 16.16 -5.40 0.79
N ASN A 28 15.64 -6.37 0.02
CA ASN A 28 16.38 -7.13 -1.00
C ASN A 28 16.04 -6.65 -2.43
N ASP A 29 15.52 -5.43 -2.56
CA ASP A 29 15.06 -4.84 -3.82
C ASP A 29 13.99 -5.66 -4.57
N LYS A 30 13.23 -6.50 -3.87
CA LYS A 30 12.14 -7.28 -4.46
C LYS A 30 10.81 -6.57 -4.30
N GLU A 31 10.06 -6.51 -5.41
CA GLU A 31 8.68 -6.02 -5.39
C GLU A 31 7.72 -7.05 -4.78
N LEU A 32 6.89 -6.59 -3.86
CA LEU A 32 5.82 -7.37 -3.24
C LEU A 32 4.48 -6.64 -3.44
N SER A 33 3.40 -7.41 -3.61
CA SER A 33 2.05 -6.89 -3.79
C SER A 33 1.09 -7.40 -2.71
N PHE A 34 0.37 -6.49 -2.09
CA PHE A 34 -0.63 -6.77 -1.05
C PHE A 34 -2.01 -6.28 -1.50
N GLY A 35 -2.89 -7.21 -1.87
CA GLY A 35 -4.25 -6.93 -2.35
C GLY A 35 -5.35 -7.51 -1.47
N GLN A 36 -6.56 -6.98 -1.64
CA GLN A 36 -7.76 -7.43 -0.89
C GLN A 36 -8.12 -8.89 -1.16
N MET A 37 -7.76 -9.42 -2.33
CA MET A 37 -7.99 -10.83 -2.68
C MET A 37 -7.11 -11.80 -1.87
N LYS A 38 -5.94 -11.35 -1.41
CA LYS A 38 -4.98 -12.19 -0.67
C LYS A 38 -5.08 -12.00 0.84
N TYR A 39 -5.45 -10.79 1.28
CA TYR A 39 -5.47 -10.43 2.69
C TYR A 39 -6.85 -9.98 3.11
N THR A 40 -7.38 -10.61 4.16
CA THR A 40 -8.64 -10.19 4.79
C THR A 40 -8.52 -8.78 5.33
N VAL A 41 -9.46 -7.91 4.94
CA VAL A 41 -9.55 -6.55 5.46
C VAL A 41 -9.83 -6.60 6.96
N THR A 42 -9.00 -5.92 7.75
CA THR A 42 -9.17 -5.82 9.20
C THR A 42 -9.72 -4.43 9.58
N SER A 43 -10.33 -4.31 10.76
CA SER A 43 -10.85 -3.03 11.23
C SER A 43 -9.71 -2.07 11.62
N ARG A 44 -10.02 -0.77 11.71
CA ARG A 44 -9.04 0.30 12.02
C ARG A 44 -8.37 0.19 13.40
N GLY A 45 -8.94 -0.59 14.32
CA GLY A 45 -8.34 -0.89 15.64
C GLY A 45 -7.68 -2.26 15.72
N GLY A 46 -7.65 -3.01 14.60
CA GLY A 46 -7.01 -4.31 14.53
C GLY A 46 -5.49 -4.18 14.45
N LYS A 47 -4.78 -5.24 14.85
CA LYS A 47 -3.30 -5.28 14.80
C LYS A 47 -2.74 -5.45 13.37
N GLY A 48 -3.59 -5.55 12.36
CA GLY A 48 -3.19 -5.85 10.98
C GLY A 48 -2.79 -7.32 10.78
N VAL A 49 -2.07 -7.60 9.69
CA VAL A 49 -1.62 -8.93 9.28
C VAL A 49 -0.10 -8.92 9.13
N LYS A 50 0.60 -9.94 9.67
CA LYS A 50 2.03 -10.13 9.40
C LYS A 50 2.21 -10.64 7.97
N THR A 51 2.76 -9.81 7.09
CA THR A 51 2.93 -10.15 5.66
C THR A 51 4.30 -10.76 5.34
N SER A 52 5.34 -10.39 6.10
CA SER A 52 6.70 -10.88 5.94
C SER A 52 7.25 -11.37 7.28
N GLN A 53 8.03 -12.45 7.24
CA GLN A 53 8.64 -13.06 8.44
C GLN A 53 10.16 -12.93 8.49
N ARG A 54 10.82 -12.78 7.33
CA ARG A 54 12.28 -12.83 7.20
C ARG A 54 12.88 -11.58 6.57
N THR A 55 12.05 -10.69 6.05
CA THR A 55 12.54 -9.50 5.36
C THR A 55 11.74 -8.28 5.75
N ASP A 56 12.43 -7.16 5.90
CA ASP A 56 11.81 -5.87 6.16
C ASP A 56 11.31 -5.20 4.88
N ILE A 57 10.38 -4.25 5.04
CA ILE A 57 9.85 -3.44 3.95
C ILE A 57 10.62 -2.12 3.93
N ASP A 58 11.20 -1.78 2.80
CA ASP A 58 11.98 -0.55 2.62
C ASP A 58 11.07 0.63 2.23
N ARG A 59 10.30 0.49 1.15
CA ARG A 59 9.48 1.59 0.62
C ARG A 59 8.22 1.16 -0.11
N ILE A 60 7.24 2.06 -0.13
CA ILE A 60 6.01 1.89 -0.92
C ILE A 60 6.27 2.37 -2.36
N ILE A 61 5.87 1.57 -3.34
CA ILE A 61 5.84 1.98 -4.75
C ILE A 61 4.57 2.82 -4.95
N ARG A 62 4.77 4.11 -5.20
CA ARG A 62 3.67 5.03 -5.48
C ARG A 62 3.17 4.80 -6.91
N PRO A 63 1.85 4.82 -7.14
CA PRO A 63 1.34 4.85 -8.50
C PRO A 63 1.84 6.11 -9.22
N GLU A 64 1.90 6.03 -10.55
CA GLU A 64 2.20 7.17 -11.39
C GLU A 64 1.17 8.29 -11.17
N ILE A 65 1.63 9.54 -11.21
CA ILE A 65 0.76 10.70 -11.07
C ILE A 65 0.10 10.94 -12.42
N GLU A 66 -1.21 10.70 -12.50
CA GLU A 66 -2.00 11.06 -13.66
C GLU A 66 -2.33 12.56 -13.60
N ILE A 67 -1.89 13.31 -14.61
CA ILE A 67 -2.24 14.73 -14.75
C ILE A 67 -3.66 14.79 -15.31
N VAL A 68 -4.57 15.42 -14.55
CA VAL A 68 -5.94 15.68 -15.02
C VAL A 68 -5.88 16.79 -16.07
N ASP A 69 -6.43 16.52 -17.25
CA ASP A 69 -6.62 17.54 -18.28
C ASP A 69 -7.84 18.40 -17.93
N PHE A 70 -7.60 19.68 -17.65
CA PHE A 70 -8.64 20.65 -17.32
C PHE A 70 -9.10 21.48 -18.52
N ALA A 71 -8.54 21.26 -19.72
CA ALA A 71 -8.78 22.12 -20.89
C ALA A 71 -10.24 22.16 -21.37
N GLY A 72 -11.10 21.24 -20.93
CA GLY A 72 -12.52 21.17 -21.33
C GLY A 72 -13.54 21.35 -20.20
N VAL A 73 -13.12 21.69 -18.97
CA VAL A 73 -14.01 21.70 -17.80
C VAL A 73 -14.68 23.08 -17.57
N GLY A 74 -14.42 24.06 -18.44
CA GLY A 74 -14.85 25.46 -18.26
C GLY A 74 -15.76 26.05 -19.35
N GLU A 75 -16.29 25.25 -20.28
CA GLU A 75 -17.20 25.71 -21.33
C GLU A 75 -18.65 25.22 -21.07
N GLU A 76 -19.29 25.71 -20.01
CA GLU A 76 -20.77 25.76 -19.86
C GLU A 76 -21.20 27.02 -19.11
#